data_AF-K2AN86-F1
#
_entry.id   AF-K2AN86-F1
#
_cell.length_a   1.000
_cell.length_b   1.000
_cell.length_c   1.000
_cell.angle_alpha   90.00
_cell.angle_beta   90.00
_cell.angle_gamma   90.00
#
_symmetry.space_group_name_H-M   'P 1'
#
loop_
_entity.id
_entity.type
_entity.pdbx_description
1 polymer ?
#
loop_
_entity_poly.entity_id
_entity_poly.type
_entity_poly.pdbx_seq_one_letter_code
_entity_poly.pdbx_strand_id
1 'polypeptide(L)'
;EVKPSFDAVNAAVQDANQIANQAEKIRKKRLQEERGSAEQVVKNAMAYKINLVNRSLGDAQRFLALYHEYQKAPEITKKRLYFDYMTEAMHKADRFYVVDPEVKGIVPLLSITAQSGGGAQ
;
A
#
# COMPACT_ATOMS: atom_id res chain seq x y z
N GLU A 1 45.02 50.93 -27.57
CA GLU A 1 44.45 49.71 -26.96
C GLU A 1 43.40 49.13 -27.89
N VAL A 2 43.46 47.84 -28.23
CA VAL A 2 42.43 47.19 -29.08
C VAL A 2 42.16 45.75 -28.61
N LYS A 3 43.18 45.07 -28.08
CA LYS A 3 43.07 43.72 -27.49
C LYS A 3 41.96 43.53 -26.45
N PRO A 4 41.78 44.41 -25.42
CA PRO A 4 40.82 44.13 -24.35
C PRO A 4 39.35 44.11 -24.81
N SER A 5 38.99 44.84 -25.88
CA SER A 5 37.62 44.87 -26.39
C SER A 5 37.25 43.63 -27.21
N PHE A 6 38.21 43.02 -27.93
CA PHE A 6 37.97 41.77 -28.67
C PHE A 6 37.87 40.57 -27.73
N ASP A 7 38.69 40.52 -26.67
CA ASP A 7 38.63 39.46 -25.67
C ASP A 7 37.29 39.48 -24.90
N ALA A 8 36.77 40.68 -24.61
CA ALA A 8 35.47 40.86 -23.97
C ALA A 8 34.29 40.34 -24.82
N VAL A 9 34.32 40.56 -26.15
CA VAL A 9 33.29 40.05 -27.07
C VAL A 9 33.30 38.52 -27.11
N ASN A 10 34.49 37.90 -27.14
CA ASN A 10 34.62 36.45 -27.14
C ASN A 10 34.14 35.83 -25.82
N ALA A 11 34.48 36.46 -24.68
CA ALA A 11 33.98 36.05 -23.37
C ALA A 11 32.44 36.12 -23.30
N ALA A 12 31.84 37.22 -23.78
CA ALA A 12 30.38 37.36 -23.82
C ALA A 12 29.69 36.30 -24.70
N VAL A 13 30.30 35.93 -25.83
CA VAL A 13 29.78 34.84 -26.70
C VAL A 13 29.89 33.48 -26.01
N GLN A 14 30.98 33.20 -25.30
CA GLN A 14 31.13 31.97 -24.53
C GLN A 14 30.09 31.89 -23.40
N ASP A 15 29.90 32.97 -22.66
CA ASP A 15 28.89 33.06 -21.59
C ASP A 15 27.47 32.85 -22.16
N ALA A 16 27.15 33.49 -23.29
CA ALA A 16 25.87 33.31 -23.96
C ALA A 16 25.65 31.84 -24.39
N ASN A 17 26.67 31.19 -24.95
CA ASN A 17 26.60 29.78 -25.32
C ASN A 17 26.45 28.85 -24.10
N GLN A 18 27.11 29.16 -22.99
CA GLN A 18 26.96 28.41 -21.74
C GLN A 18 25.54 28.54 -21.19
N ILE A 19 24.99 29.75 -21.15
CA ILE A 19 23.62 30.01 -20.70
C ILE A 19 22.61 29.26 -21.59
N ALA A 20 22.78 29.31 -22.91
CA ALA A 20 21.93 28.60 -23.85
C ALA A 20 21.96 27.08 -23.65
N ASN A 21 23.16 26.50 -23.46
CA ASN A 21 23.34 25.08 -23.21
C ASN A 21 22.72 24.65 -21.87
N GLN A 22 22.87 25.48 -20.82
CA GLN A 22 22.25 25.23 -19.52
C GLN A 22 20.72 25.28 -19.61
N ALA A 23 20.15 26.25 -20.32
CA ALA A 23 18.71 26.36 -20.55
C ALA A 23 18.18 25.13 -21.29
N GLU A 24 18.87 24.68 -22.35
CA GLU A 24 18.51 23.46 -23.07
C GLU A 24 18.58 22.21 -22.18
N LYS A 25 19.60 22.10 -21.31
CA LYS A 25 19.71 21.00 -20.36
C LYS A 25 18.55 20.98 -19.36
N ILE A 26 18.17 22.14 -18.81
CA ILE A 26 17.04 22.27 -17.88
C ILE A 26 15.74 21.92 -18.60
N ARG A 27 15.53 22.43 -19.82
CA ARG A 27 14.35 22.12 -20.64
C ARG A 27 14.23 20.62 -20.90
N LYS A 28 15.32 19.97 -21.32
CA LYS A 28 15.35 18.52 -21.56
C LYS A 28 15.11 17.72 -20.29
N LYS A 29 15.70 18.14 -19.16
CA LYS A 29 15.48 17.50 -17.85
C LYS A 29 14.01 17.54 -17.46
N ARG A 30 13.38 18.72 -17.50
CA ARG A 30 11.95 18.87 -17.20
C ARG A 30 11.10 18.00 -18.14
N LEU A 31 11.39 18.03 -19.44
CA LEU A 31 10.66 17.22 -20.42
C LEU A 31 10.76 15.72 -20.12
N GLN A 32 11.93 15.24 -19.70
CA GLN A 32 12.13 13.84 -19.33
C GLN A 32 11.38 13.48 -18.04
N GLU A 33 11.38 14.36 -17.05
CA GLU A 33 10.64 14.19 -15.79
C GLU A 33 9.13 14.10 -16.06
N GLU A 34 8.58 15.01 -16.86
CA GLU A 34 7.15 15.01 -17.25
C GLU A 34 6.78 13.74 -18.03
N ARG A 35 7.63 13.30 -18.96
CA ARG A 35 7.43 12.03 -19.69
C ARG A 35 7.45 10.83 -18.74
N GLY A 36 8.39 10.80 -17.80
CA GLY A 36 8.46 9.75 -16.78
C GLY A 36 7.20 9.73 -15.89
N SER A 37 6.72 10.90 -15.47
CA SER A 37 5.48 11.05 -14.71
C SER A 37 4.26 10.53 -15.49
N ALA A 38 4.12 10.92 -16.76
CA ALA A 38 3.05 10.45 -17.62
C ALA A 38 3.07 8.92 -17.79
N GLU A 39 4.24 8.33 -18.04
CA GLU A 39 4.39 6.88 -18.12
C GLU A 39 4.06 6.18 -16.79
N GLN A 40 4.45 6.78 -15.66
CA GLN A 40 4.16 6.24 -14.34
C GLN A 40 2.65 6.21 -14.08
N VAL A 41 1.91 7.27 -14.46
CA VAL A 41 0.45 7.30 -14.35
C VAL A 41 -0.19 6.17 -15.17
N VAL A 42 0.24 5.98 -16.42
CA VAL A 42 -0.28 4.90 -17.27
C VAL A 42 0.03 3.52 -16.68
N LYS A 43 1.27 3.30 -16.23
CA LYS A 43 1.68 2.03 -15.61
C LYS A 43 0.90 1.73 -14.34
N ASN A 44 0.67 2.74 -13.50
CA ASN A 44 -0.14 2.60 -12.28
C ASN A 44 -1.59 2.23 -12.61
N ALA A 45 -2.19 2.86 -13.63
CA ALA A 45 -3.53 2.52 -14.09
C ALA A 45 -3.62 1.08 -14.64
N MET A 46 -2.63 0.65 -15.42
CA MET A 46 -2.53 -0.73 -15.91
C MET A 46 -2.38 -1.73 -14.75
N ALA A 47 -1.50 -1.45 -13.79
CA ALA A 47 -1.31 -2.27 -12.61
C ALA A 47 -2.60 -2.37 -11.78
N TYR A 48 -3.31 -1.25 -11.57
CA TYR A 48 -4.59 -1.24 -10.89
C TYR A 48 -5.62 -2.12 -11.60
N LYS A 49 -5.75 -1.99 -12.93
CA LYS A 49 -6.64 -2.83 -13.74
C LYS A 49 -6.32 -4.32 -13.57
N ILE A 50 -5.05 -4.71 -13.68
CA ILE A 50 -4.62 -6.11 -13.54
C ILE A 50 -4.93 -6.62 -12.13
N ASN A 51 -4.59 -5.85 -11.10
CA ASN A 51 -4.85 -6.20 -9.72
C ASN A 51 -6.36 -6.38 -9.46
N LEU A 52 -7.19 -5.48 -9.99
CA LEU A 52 -8.63 -5.56 -9.87
C LEU A 52 -9.16 -6.86 -10.50
N VAL A 53 -8.77 -7.15 -11.74
CA VAL A 53 -9.21 -8.37 -12.45
C VAL A 53 -8.76 -9.62 -11.71
N ASN A 54 -7.48 -9.71 -11.33
CA ASN A 54 -6.94 -10.88 -10.62
C ASN A 54 -7.62 -11.08 -9.26
N ARG A 55 -7.88 -10.00 -8.53
CA ARG A 55 -8.60 -10.06 -7.25
C ARG A 55 -10.03 -10.57 -7.46
N SER A 56 -10.76 -10.01 -8.42
CA SER A 56 -12.12 -10.44 -8.74
C SER A 56 -12.18 -11.91 -9.17
N LEU A 57 -11.22 -12.38 -9.97
CA LEU A 57 -11.13 -13.79 -10.36
C LEU A 57 -10.83 -14.69 -9.16
N GLY A 58 -9.91 -14.29 -8.29
CA GLY A 58 -9.60 -15.03 -7.06
C GLY A 58 -10.79 -15.08 -6.09
N ASP A 59 -11.52 -13.97 -5.94
CA ASP A 59 -12.74 -13.91 -5.14
C ASP A 59 -13.83 -14.83 -5.70
N ALA A 60 -14.04 -14.82 -7.01
CA ALA A 60 -14.99 -15.71 -7.67
C ALA A 60 -14.62 -17.19 -7.51
N GLN A 61 -13.34 -17.54 -7.67
CA GLN A 61 -12.86 -18.91 -7.47
C GLN A 61 -13.03 -19.37 -6.03
N ARG A 62 -12.70 -18.52 -5.04
CA ARG A 62 -12.93 -18.81 -3.62
C ARG A 62 -14.41 -19.03 -3.33
N PHE A 63 -15.28 -18.19 -3.88
CA PHE A 63 -16.72 -18.33 -3.71
C PHE A 63 -17.23 -19.65 -4.29
N LEU A 64 -16.82 -20.00 -5.51
CA LEU A 64 -17.21 -21.26 -6.14
C LEU A 64 -16.72 -22.48 -5.35
N ALA A 65 -15.48 -22.46 -4.87
CA ALA A 65 -14.94 -23.52 -4.03
C ALA A 65 -15.77 -23.69 -2.74
N LEU A 66 -16.10 -22.58 -2.06
CA LEU A 66 -16.95 -22.58 -0.88
C LEU A 66 -18.36 -23.10 -1.19
N TYR A 67 -18.93 -22.69 -2.32
CA TYR A 67 -20.26 -23.11 -2.75
C TYR A 67 -20.32 -24.62 -3.00
N HIS A 68 -19.30 -25.19 -3.65
CA HIS A 68 -19.21 -26.64 -3.86
C HIS A 68 -19.14 -27.41 -2.53
N GLU A 69 -18.38 -26.94 -1.55
CA GLU A 69 -18.33 -27.56 -0.23
C GLU A 69 -19.64 -27.38 0.54
N TYR A 70 -20.28 -26.21 0.44
CA TYR A 70 -21.59 -25.95 1.01
C TYR A 70 -22.66 -26.89 0.46
N GLN A 71 -22.66 -27.16 -0.86
CA GLN A 71 -23.59 -28.12 -1.45
C GLN A 71 -23.40 -29.54 -0.88
N LYS A 72 -22.16 -29.95 -0.59
CA LYS A 72 -21.87 -31.27 0.00
C LYS A 72 -22.29 -31.36 1.46
N ALA A 73 -22.00 -30.31 2.25
CA ALA A 73 -22.22 -30.32 3.70
C ALA A 73 -22.61 -28.91 4.22
N PRO A 74 -23.90 -28.52 4.09
CA PRO A 74 -24.33 -27.16 4.41
C PRO A 74 -24.18 -26.82 5.89
N GLU A 75 -24.56 -27.73 6.78
CA GLU A 75 -24.57 -27.47 8.23
C GLU A 75 -23.16 -27.32 8.82
N ILE A 76 -22.19 -28.12 8.34
CA ILE A 76 -20.79 -28.02 8.77
C ILE A 76 -20.15 -26.74 8.21
N THR A 77 -20.45 -26.41 6.96
CA THR A 77 -19.89 -25.22 6.29
C THR A 77 -20.37 -23.93 6.95
N LYS A 78 -21.67 -23.82 7.30
CA LYS A 78 -22.21 -22.67 8.06
C LYS A 78 -21.52 -22.49 9.41
N LYS A 79 -21.39 -23.59 10.17
CA LYS A 79 -20.73 -23.56 11.49
C LYS A 79 -19.27 -23.11 11.36
N ARG A 80 -18.54 -23.64 10.38
CA ARG A 80 -17.16 -23.22 10.12
C ARG A 80 -17.08 -21.72 9.80
N LEU A 81 -17.87 -21.23 8.85
CA LEU A 81 -17.91 -19.80 8.51
C LEU A 81 -18.21 -18.94 9.74
N TYR A 82 -19.18 -19.35 10.57
CA TYR A 82 -19.52 -18.64 11.80
C TYR A 82 -18.32 -18.53 12.74
N PHE A 83 -17.60 -19.63 12.99
CA PHE A 83 -16.42 -19.61 13.85
C PHE A 83 -15.27 -18.81 13.23
N ASP A 84 -15.01 -18.95 11.94
CA ASP A 84 -13.96 -18.18 11.23
C ASP A 84 -14.21 -16.67 11.35
N TYR A 85 -15.46 -16.23 11.09
CA TYR A 85 -15.83 -14.81 11.24
C TYR A 85 -15.85 -14.34 12.69
N MET A 86 -16.28 -15.19 13.63
CA MET A 86 -16.24 -14.87 15.05
C MET A 86 -14.80 -14.65 15.51
N THR A 87 -13.87 -15.53 15.11
CA THR A 87 -12.44 -15.36 15.39
C THR A 87 -11.89 -14.07 14.80
N GLU A 88 -12.23 -13.75 13.54
CA GLU A 88 -11.79 -12.49 12.92
C GLU A 88 -12.36 -11.26 13.65
N ALA A 89 -13.64 -11.30 14.03
CA ALA A 89 -14.27 -10.24 14.80
C ALA A 89 -13.64 -10.08 16.20
N MET A 90 -13.33 -11.20 16.85
CA MET A 90 -12.64 -11.22 18.15
C MET A 90 -11.24 -10.64 18.06
N HIS A 91 -10.48 -10.91 16.99
CA HIS A 91 -9.16 -10.30 16.78
C HIS A 91 -9.21 -8.78 16.59
N LYS A 92 -10.31 -8.25 16.04
CA LYS A 92 -10.53 -6.81 15.85
C LYS A 92 -11.07 -6.12 17.10
N ALA A 93 -11.52 -6.86 18.10
CA ALA A 93 -12.09 -6.31 19.33
C ALA A 93 -10.99 -6.07 20.38
N ASP A 94 -10.89 -4.85 20.90
CA ASP A 94 -9.87 -4.49 21.90
C ASP A 94 -10.09 -5.15 23.27
N ARG A 95 -11.34 -5.41 23.65
CA ARG A 95 -11.72 -6.00 24.95
C ARG A 95 -12.97 -6.87 24.80
N PHE A 96 -12.90 -8.08 25.32
CA PHE A 96 -14.00 -9.04 25.32
C PHE A 96 -14.40 -9.38 26.75
N TYR A 97 -15.69 -9.32 27.05
CA TYR A 97 -16.26 -9.70 28.34
C TYR A 97 -17.14 -10.92 28.13
N VAL A 98 -16.74 -12.06 28.69
CA VAL A 98 -17.60 -13.26 28.74
C VAL A 98 -18.40 -13.19 30.02
N VAL A 99 -19.71 -13.08 29.90
CA VAL A 99 -20.63 -13.16 31.04
C VAL A 99 -21.39 -14.46 30.92
N ASP A 100 -21.14 -15.37 31.86
CA ASP A 100 -21.91 -16.60 32.01
C ASP A 100 -23.28 -16.24 32.62
N PRO A 101 -24.42 -16.65 32.03
CA PRO A 101 -25.75 -16.40 32.59
C PRO A 101 -25.93 -16.90 34.03
N GLU A 102 -25.19 -17.94 34.44
CA GLU A 102 -25.27 -18.51 35.80
C GLU A 102 -24.35 -17.79 36.79
N VAL A 103 -23.32 -17.09 36.31
CA VAL A 103 -22.36 -16.36 37.15
C VAL A 103 -22.71 -14.87 37.15
N LYS A 104 -23.37 -14.41 38.21
CA LYS A 104 -23.52 -12.97 38.51
C LYS A 104 -22.17 -12.34 38.87
N GLY A 105 -21.37 -12.06 37.86
CA GLY A 105 -20.08 -11.38 37.99
C GLY A 105 -19.38 -11.35 36.65
N ILE A 106 -19.13 -10.14 36.14
CA ILE A 106 -18.36 -9.96 34.90
C ILE A 106 -16.97 -10.53 35.18
N VAL A 107 -16.58 -11.60 34.49
CA VAL A 107 -15.21 -12.13 34.53
C VAL A 107 -14.45 -11.43 33.40
N PRO A 108 -13.58 -10.44 33.69
CA PRO A 108 -12.75 -9.86 32.66
C PRO A 108 -11.72 -10.91 32.28
N LEU A 109 -11.74 -11.36 31.03
CA LEU A 109 -10.62 -12.10 30.44
C LEU A 109 -9.51 -11.09 30.14
N LEU A 110 -8.81 -10.65 31.19
CA LEU A 110 -7.73 -9.69 31.09
C LEU A 110 -6.49 -10.21 31.82
N SER A 111 -5.75 -11.11 31.16
CA SER A 111 -4.31 -11.36 31.41
C SER A 111 -3.75 -12.51 30.56
N ILE A 112 -3.47 -12.28 29.28
CA ILE A 112 -2.51 -13.13 28.54
C ILE A 112 -1.34 -12.36 27.92
N THR A 113 -1.28 -11.03 28.10
CA THR A 113 -0.18 -10.21 27.57
C THR A 113 0.55 -9.35 28.62
N ALA A 114 0.16 -9.44 29.91
CA ALA A 114 0.75 -8.63 30.98
C ALA A 114 1.75 -9.38 31.89
N GLN A 115 2.21 -10.58 31.50
CA GLN A 115 3.23 -11.34 32.25
C GLN A 115 4.38 -11.89 31.40
N SER A 116 4.73 -11.21 30.32
CA SER A 116 6.03 -11.40 29.65
C SER A 116 6.84 -10.11 29.62
N GLY A 117 7.13 -9.58 30.82
CA GLY A 117 8.07 -8.49 31.06
C GLY A 117 8.80 -8.79 32.35
N GLY A 118 9.94 -9.48 32.23
CA GLY A 118 10.66 -10.10 33.34
C GLY A 118 11.12 -9.10 34.40
N GLY A 119 10.98 -9.50 35.66
CA GLY A 119 11.87 -9.06 36.71
C GLY A 119 13.11 -9.95 36.72
N ALA A 120 14.26 -9.37 36.42
CA ALA A 120 15.56 -9.80 36.92
C ALA A 120 16.54 -8.64 36.74
N GLN A 121 16.96 -8.08 37.88
CA GLN A 121 18.23 -7.40 38.19
C GLN A 121 18.82 -6.44 37.14
#